data_AF-A0A355RX56-F1
#
_entry.id   AF-A0A355RX56-F1
#
_cell.length_a   1.000
_cell.length_b   1.000
_cell.length_c   1.000
_cell.angle_alpha   90.00
_cell.angle_beta   90.00
_cell.angle_gamma   90.00
#
_symmetry.space_group_name_H-M   'P 1'
#
loop_
_entity.id
_entity.type
_entity.pdbx_description
1 polymer ?
#
loop_
_entity_poly.entity_id
_entity_poly.type
_entity_poly.pdbx_seq_one_letter_code
_entity_poly.pdbx_strand_id
1 'polypeptide(L)'
;NIFIKDVEFGPETKVKEGVLYVNKQELMSFIGGDERLKSINIDIAKPGEETRILPVKDVIEPRVKVEGSGGIFPGFISKVDMVGQGRTNVLKGAAVVTTGKIVGFQEGIIDMSGEGAKYTPFSKTFNIVISCEPQDGVKQHEHEEAVRMVGFKAAAFLGMAGKDVKPDEVKVFETLPLGEQVKKYPALPKVVYIYMLQSQGLLHDTYVYGVDAKKILPTFVYPTEVFDGAIVSGNCVSACDKNPTYVHQNHPIIEDLYSKDGKDYNFLGCIITNENVYLADKERSSNYTAKLAEFIGADAAIVSEEGFGNPDADLVM
;
A
#
# COMPACT_ATOMS: atom_id res chain seq x y z
N ASN A 1 0.20 16.02 -3.81
CA ASN A 1 -1.23 15.72 -3.67
C ASN A 1 -2.05 16.58 -4.62
N ILE A 2 -2.86 15.92 -5.45
CA ILE A 2 -3.92 16.51 -6.26
C ILE A 2 -5.22 16.07 -5.58
N PHE A 3 -6.03 17.01 -5.09
CA PHE A 3 -7.23 16.69 -4.32
C PHE A 3 -8.39 16.33 -5.25
N ILE A 4 -8.80 15.08 -5.19
CA ILE A 4 -9.98 14.57 -5.88
C ILE A 4 -11.21 14.82 -5.02
N LYS A 5 -12.17 15.53 -5.61
CA LYS A 5 -13.45 15.95 -5.02
C LYS A 5 -14.65 15.25 -5.64
N ASP A 6 -14.44 14.57 -6.77
CA ASP A 6 -15.43 13.69 -7.36
C ASP A 6 -14.78 12.71 -8.37
N VAL A 7 -15.50 11.63 -8.69
CA VAL A 7 -15.14 10.68 -9.74
C VAL A 7 -16.37 10.42 -10.62
N GLU A 8 -16.19 10.44 -11.94
CA GLU A 8 -17.27 10.21 -12.89
C GLU A 8 -16.81 9.35 -14.07
N PHE A 9 -17.72 8.58 -14.66
CA PHE A 9 -17.44 8.01 -15.97
C PHE A 9 -17.48 9.09 -17.04
N GLY A 10 -16.53 9.05 -17.97
CA GLY A 10 -16.41 10.01 -19.04
C GLY A 10 -15.83 9.42 -20.33
N PRO A 11 -15.77 10.21 -21.41
CA PRO A 11 -15.22 9.77 -22.69
C PRO A 11 -13.69 9.68 -22.71
N GLU A 12 -12.99 10.18 -21.69
CA GLU A 12 -11.53 10.22 -21.59
C GLU A 12 -11.11 10.14 -20.12
N THR A 13 -10.02 9.43 -19.83
CA THR A 13 -9.45 9.38 -18.49
C THR A 13 -8.59 10.61 -18.20
N LYS A 14 -9.02 11.50 -17.30
CA LYS A 14 -8.28 12.73 -16.94
C LYS A 14 -8.72 13.31 -15.60
N VAL A 15 -7.88 14.14 -15.00
CA VAL A 15 -8.28 15.00 -13.89
C VAL A 15 -8.54 16.42 -14.39
N LYS A 16 -9.71 16.98 -14.08
CA LYS A 16 -10.06 18.37 -14.39
C LYS A 16 -10.85 18.97 -13.22
N GLU A 17 -10.40 20.12 -12.72
CA GLU A 17 -11.09 20.88 -11.66
C GLU A 17 -11.38 20.06 -10.38
N GLY A 18 -10.52 19.08 -10.08
CA GLY A 18 -10.67 18.18 -8.93
C GLY A 18 -11.59 16.98 -9.18
N VAL A 19 -12.10 16.80 -10.40
CA VAL A 19 -12.87 15.61 -10.81
C VAL A 19 -11.97 14.66 -11.57
N LEU A 20 -11.94 13.39 -11.17
CA LEU A 20 -11.30 12.31 -11.94
C LEU A 20 -12.35 11.67 -12.88
N TYR A 21 -12.23 11.98 -14.16
CA TYR A 21 -13.00 11.31 -15.20
C TYR A 21 -12.34 9.99 -15.55
N VAL A 22 -13.13 8.91 -15.63
CA VAL A 22 -12.68 7.56 -15.93
C VAL A 22 -13.32 7.10 -17.23
N ASN A 23 -12.51 6.84 -18.26
CA ASN A 23 -12.99 6.14 -19.44
C ASN A 23 -13.00 4.63 -19.15
N LYS A 24 -14.20 4.06 -19.09
CA LYS A 24 -14.39 2.63 -18.79
C LYS A 24 -13.72 1.74 -19.83
N GLN A 25 -13.72 2.10 -21.11
CA GLN A 25 -13.11 1.30 -22.18
C GLN A 25 -11.58 1.34 -22.12
N GLU A 26 -10.99 2.52 -21.91
CA GLU A 26 -9.53 2.65 -21.75
C GLU A 26 -9.04 1.86 -20.54
N LEU A 27 -9.73 2.02 -19.40
CA LEU A 27 -9.39 1.29 -18.18
C LEU A 27 -9.53 -0.22 -18.38
N MET A 28 -10.64 -0.70 -18.95
CA MET A 28 -10.83 -2.12 -19.26
C MET A 28 -9.76 -2.67 -20.21
N SER A 29 -9.36 -1.90 -21.22
CA SER A 29 -8.31 -2.29 -22.16
C SER A 29 -6.95 -2.42 -21.49
N PHE A 30 -6.69 -1.64 -20.42
CA PHE A 30 -5.43 -1.68 -19.70
C PHE A 30 -5.37 -2.81 -18.66
N ILE A 31 -6.48 -3.10 -17.98
CA ILE A 31 -6.52 -4.07 -16.88
C ILE A 31 -6.92 -5.49 -17.32
N GLY A 32 -7.57 -5.62 -18.48
CA GLY A 32 -8.01 -6.90 -19.03
C GLY A 32 -6.88 -7.80 -19.54
N GLY A 33 -7.28 -8.97 -20.06
CA GLY A 33 -6.38 -9.93 -20.71
C GLY A 33 -5.80 -11.01 -19.81
N ASP A 34 -6.18 -11.08 -18.53
CA ASP A 34 -5.84 -12.22 -17.67
C ASP A 34 -6.79 -13.39 -17.96
N GLU A 35 -6.26 -14.48 -18.52
CA GLU A 35 -7.04 -15.67 -18.90
C GLU A 35 -7.71 -16.37 -17.71
N ARG A 36 -7.25 -16.09 -16.49
CA ARG A 36 -7.84 -16.62 -15.25
C ARG A 36 -9.16 -15.93 -14.89
N LEU A 37 -9.46 -14.78 -15.48
CA LEU A 37 -10.65 -13.99 -15.17
C LEU A 37 -11.71 -14.18 -16.27
N LYS A 38 -12.93 -14.47 -15.83
CA LYS A 38 -14.11 -14.60 -16.68
C LYS A 38 -14.69 -13.23 -17.03
N SER A 39 -14.74 -12.34 -16.04
CA SER A 39 -15.28 -10.99 -16.22
C SER A 39 -14.59 -10.01 -15.25
N ILE A 40 -14.54 -8.74 -15.68
CA ILE A 40 -14.13 -7.61 -14.85
C ILE A 40 -15.21 -6.55 -15.01
N ASN A 41 -15.80 -6.09 -13.89
CA ASN A 41 -16.74 -4.97 -13.88
C ASN A 41 -16.13 -3.79 -13.14
N ILE A 42 -16.50 -2.59 -13.58
CA ILE A 42 -16.04 -1.32 -13.00
C ILE A 42 -17.27 -0.49 -12.65
N ASP A 43 -17.34 -0.09 -11.38
CA ASP A 43 -18.37 0.76 -10.80
C ASP A 43 -17.72 1.93 -10.05
N ILE A 44 -18.53 2.94 -9.72
CA ILE A 44 -18.11 4.08 -8.90
C ILE A 44 -19.04 4.13 -7.69
N ALA A 45 -18.45 4.34 -6.51
CA ALA A 45 -19.18 4.57 -5.27
C ALA A 45 -18.61 5.80 -4.56
N LYS A 46 -19.49 6.77 -4.29
CA LYS A 46 -19.11 8.09 -3.75
C LYS A 46 -19.50 8.23 -2.27
N PRO A 47 -18.77 9.06 -1.50
CA PRO A 47 -19.13 9.35 -0.11
C PRO A 47 -20.58 9.79 0.04
N GLY A 48 -21.32 9.15 0.94
CA GLY A 48 -22.72 9.45 1.24
C GLY A 48 -23.76 8.71 0.40
N GLU A 49 -23.36 7.97 -0.64
CA GLU A 49 -24.29 7.14 -1.42
C GLU A 49 -24.82 5.95 -0.60
N GLU A 50 -26.05 5.51 -0.88
CA GLU A 50 -26.65 4.31 -0.27
C GLU A 50 -26.09 3.03 -0.92
N THR A 51 -24.76 2.86 -0.82
CA THR A 51 -24.00 1.79 -1.47
C THR A 51 -23.13 1.07 -0.44
N ARG A 52 -23.11 -0.26 -0.51
CA ARG A 52 -22.18 -1.13 0.22
C ARG A 52 -21.26 -1.84 -0.77
N ILE A 53 -19.97 -1.73 -0.56
CA ILE A 53 -18.95 -2.42 -1.34
C ILE A 53 -18.50 -3.66 -0.55
N LEU A 54 -18.66 -4.84 -1.17
CA LEU A 54 -18.25 -6.13 -0.63
C LEU A 54 -18.09 -7.16 -1.79
N PRO A 55 -17.21 -8.15 -1.67
CA PRO A 55 -16.20 -8.32 -0.63
C PRO A 55 -14.89 -7.63 -1.00
N VAL A 56 -14.45 -6.67 -0.19
CA VAL A 56 -13.24 -5.88 -0.44
C VAL A 56 -11.98 -6.69 -0.19
N LYS A 57 -11.04 -6.63 -1.15
CA LYS A 57 -9.77 -7.35 -1.14
C LYS A 57 -8.58 -6.43 -1.01
N ASP A 58 -8.55 -5.31 -1.69
CA ASP A 58 -7.56 -4.27 -1.44
C ASP A 58 -8.15 -2.89 -1.71
N VAL A 59 -7.52 -1.88 -1.14
CA VAL A 59 -7.77 -0.48 -1.47
C VAL A 59 -6.44 0.13 -1.84
N ILE A 60 -6.36 0.82 -2.97
CA ILE A 60 -5.11 1.30 -3.55
C ILE A 60 -5.28 2.77 -3.95
N GLU A 61 -4.35 3.63 -3.56
CA GLU A 61 -4.38 5.03 -3.98
C GLU A 61 -3.74 5.20 -5.37
N PRO A 62 -4.44 5.81 -6.34
CA PRO A 62 -3.85 6.11 -7.64
C PRO A 62 -2.72 7.13 -7.52
N ARG A 63 -1.55 6.78 -8.05
CA ARG A 63 -0.34 7.60 -8.02
C ARG A 63 0.40 7.52 -9.34
N VAL A 64 1.19 8.55 -9.65
CA VAL A 64 2.10 8.56 -10.80
C VAL A 64 3.43 9.20 -10.42
N LYS A 65 4.51 8.50 -10.72
CA LYS A 65 5.86 9.04 -10.59
C LYS A 65 6.17 9.95 -11.77
N VAL A 66 6.55 11.20 -11.50
CA VAL A 66 6.78 12.24 -12.52
C VAL A 66 8.24 12.69 -12.61
N GLU A 67 9.03 12.38 -11.58
CA GLU A 67 10.47 12.66 -11.51
C GLU A 67 11.17 11.61 -10.64
N GLY A 68 12.46 11.34 -10.93
CA GLY A 68 13.26 10.33 -10.24
C GLY A 68 13.28 8.98 -10.98
N SER A 69 14.01 8.02 -10.41
CA SER A 69 14.12 6.66 -10.96
C SER A 69 12.88 5.81 -10.69
N GLY A 70 12.62 4.84 -11.57
CA GLY A 70 11.56 3.84 -11.39
C GLY A 70 10.15 4.35 -11.65
N GLY A 71 9.17 3.65 -11.10
CA GLY A 71 7.74 3.96 -11.22
C GLY A 71 6.97 3.51 -9.98
N ILE A 72 5.63 3.48 -10.07
CA ILE A 72 4.79 3.01 -8.96
C ILE A 72 4.69 1.49 -8.99
N PHE A 73 4.65 0.88 -7.81
CA PHE A 73 4.59 -0.58 -7.61
C PHE A 73 5.75 -1.33 -8.29
N PRO A 74 7.02 -1.04 -7.92
CA PRO A 74 8.18 -1.69 -8.52
C PRO A 74 8.17 -3.20 -8.28
N GLY A 75 8.45 -3.95 -9.34
CA GLY A 75 8.36 -5.42 -9.33
C GLY A 75 6.98 -5.97 -9.66
N PHE A 76 5.94 -5.12 -9.74
CA PHE A 76 4.60 -5.49 -10.20
C PHE A 76 4.21 -4.77 -11.49
N ILE A 77 4.19 -3.42 -11.45
CA ILE A 77 3.79 -2.59 -12.59
C ILE A 77 5.00 -1.98 -13.27
N SER A 78 5.83 -1.27 -12.50
CA SER A 78 7.11 -0.78 -13.03
C SER A 78 8.18 -1.86 -12.95
N LYS A 79 9.29 -1.63 -13.67
CA LYS A 79 10.50 -2.44 -13.52
C LYS A 79 11.00 -2.44 -12.07
N VAL A 80 11.88 -3.40 -11.77
CA VAL A 80 12.52 -3.58 -10.47
C VAL A 80 13.62 -2.53 -10.26
N ASP A 81 13.24 -1.26 -10.32
CA ASP A 81 14.09 -0.12 -10.00
C ASP A 81 13.86 0.29 -8.54
N MET A 82 14.90 0.81 -7.88
CA MET A 82 14.74 1.40 -6.55
C MET A 82 14.02 2.74 -6.66
N VAL A 83 13.10 2.98 -5.72
CA VAL A 83 12.19 4.13 -5.70
C VAL A 83 12.39 4.95 -4.41
N GLY A 84 11.50 5.90 -4.10
CA GLY A 84 11.63 6.74 -2.90
C GLY A 84 12.44 8.03 -3.11
N GLN A 85 12.83 8.35 -4.34
CA GLN A 85 13.48 9.62 -4.72
C GLN A 85 12.71 10.34 -5.81
N GLY A 86 12.88 11.66 -5.90
CA GLY A 86 12.20 12.49 -6.90
C GLY A 86 10.78 12.86 -6.48
N ARG A 87 9.82 12.76 -7.41
CA ARG A 87 8.46 13.27 -7.20
C ARG A 87 7.39 12.31 -7.70
N THR A 88 6.40 12.12 -6.85
CA THR A 88 5.20 11.32 -7.14
C THR A 88 3.96 12.17 -6.91
N ASN A 89 3.14 12.29 -7.95
CA ASN A 89 1.82 12.91 -7.84
C ASN A 89 0.82 11.86 -7.34
N VAL A 90 -0.05 12.29 -6.43
CA VAL A 90 -1.02 11.43 -5.73
C VAL A 90 -2.42 11.97 -6.01
N LEU A 91 -3.34 11.13 -6.47
CA LEU A 91 -4.75 11.48 -6.63
C LEU A 91 -5.47 11.33 -5.29
N LYS A 92 -5.20 12.28 -4.39
CA LYS A 92 -5.57 12.22 -2.98
C LYS A 92 -7.09 12.32 -2.84
N GLY A 93 -7.69 11.31 -2.21
CA GLY A 93 -9.15 11.19 -2.04
C GLY A 93 -9.80 10.22 -3.02
N ALA A 94 -9.12 9.79 -4.08
CA ALA A 94 -9.55 8.68 -4.92
C ALA A 94 -8.99 7.36 -4.40
N ALA A 95 -9.72 6.27 -4.63
CA ALA A 95 -9.27 4.93 -4.28
C ALA A 95 -9.75 3.91 -5.32
N VAL A 96 -8.86 3.00 -5.72
CA VAL A 96 -9.23 1.78 -6.45
C VAL A 96 -9.52 0.71 -5.41
N VAL A 97 -10.71 0.13 -5.46
CA VAL A 97 -11.15 -0.91 -4.54
C VAL A 97 -11.33 -2.19 -5.32
N THR A 98 -10.50 -3.19 -5.07
CA THR A 98 -10.68 -4.52 -5.67
C THR A 98 -11.66 -5.33 -4.85
N THR A 99 -12.58 -6.01 -5.54
CA THR A 99 -13.56 -6.90 -4.93
C THR A 99 -13.60 -8.22 -5.66
N GLY A 100 -14.02 -9.27 -4.94
CA GLY A 100 -14.18 -10.59 -5.52
C GLY A 100 -14.16 -11.68 -4.46
N LYS A 101 -14.94 -12.74 -4.68
CA LYS A 101 -15.00 -13.87 -3.76
C LYS A 101 -13.76 -14.75 -3.94
N ILE A 102 -12.81 -14.64 -3.02
CA ILE A 102 -11.56 -15.43 -3.01
C ILE A 102 -11.67 -16.54 -1.97
N VAL A 103 -12.01 -16.18 -0.73
CA VAL A 103 -12.14 -17.09 0.42
C VAL A 103 -13.54 -17.02 1.03
N GLY A 104 -13.78 -17.78 2.10
CA GLY A 104 -15.03 -17.79 2.88
C GLY A 104 -15.29 -16.50 3.69
N PHE A 105 -15.93 -16.67 4.85
CA PHE A 105 -16.69 -15.68 5.65
C PHE A 105 -15.99 -14.36 6.12
N GLN A 106 -14.74 -14.08 5.74
CA GLN A 106 -13.94 -12.96 6.25
C GLN A 106 -13.77 -11.84 5.22
N GLU A 107 -14.90 -11.33 4.73
CA GLU A 107 -14.95 -10.39 3.61
C GLU A 107 -15.01 -8.94 4.07
N GLY A 108 -14.14 -8.08 3.51
CA GLY A 108 -14.11 -6.65 3.83
C GLY A 108 -15.36 -5.93 3.34
N ILE A 109 -15.83 -4.96 4.13
CA ILE A 109 -17.03 -4.16 3.85
C ILE A 109 -16.66 -2.68 3.88
N ILE A 110 -17.13 -1.93 2.88
CA ILE A 110 -17.14 -0.47 2.91
C ILE A 110 -18.59 -0.02 2.71
N ASP A 111 -19.18 0.50 3.78
CA ASP A 111 -20.44 1.25 3.69
C ASP A 111 -20.13 2.69 3.31
N MET A 112 -20.78 3.20 2.26
CA MET A 112 -20.58 4.59 1.82
C MET A 112 -21.46 5.60 2.59
N SER A 113 -22.48 5.11 3.31
CA SER A 113 -23.37 5.92 4.15
C SER A 113 -23.84 5.15 5.39
N GLY A 114 -24.62 5.81 6.25
CA GLY A 114 -25.14 5.20 7.48
C GLY A 114 -24.09 4.98 8.57
N GLU A 115 -24.39 4.09 9.51
CA GLU A 115 -23.55 3.85 10.69
C GLU A 115 -22.24 3.15 10.33
N GLY A 116 -22.26 2.19 9.40
CA GLY A 116 -21.07 1.45 8.97
C GLY A 116 -20.00 2.34 8.34
N ALA A 117 -20.41 3.40 7.65
CA ALA A 117 -19.49 4.36 7.03
C ALA A 117 -18.57 5.07 8.03
N LYS A 118 -18.95 5.16 9.31
CA LYS A 118 -18.11 5.78 10.34
C LYS A 118 -16.89 4.94 10.71
N TYR A 119 -16.92 3.64 10.45
CA TYR A 119 -15.90 2.67 10.90
C TYR A 119 -14.89 2.29 9.81
N THR A 120 -14.98 2.88 8.64
CA THR A 120 -14.01 2.68 7.56
C THR A 120 -13.51 4.03 7.05
N PRO A 121 -12.19 4.21 6.84
CA PRO A 121 -11.67 5.44 6.25
C PRO A 121 -12.10 5.59 4.77
N PHE A 122 -12.42 4.48 4.11
CA PHE A 122 -12.72 4.42 2.67
C PHE A 122 -14.16 4.80 2.32
N SER A 123 -15.02 5.06 3.31
CA SER A 123 -16.33 5.70 3.06
C SER A 123 -16.17 7.16 2.65
N LYS A 124 -15.01 7.76 2.93
CA LYS A 124 -14.68 9.17 2.64
C LYS A 124 -13.90 9.32 1.33
N THR A 125 -13.56 8.23 0.66
CA THR A 125 -12.88 8.23 -0.64
C THR A 125 -13.88 8.10 -1.78
N PHE A 126 -13.52 8.61 -2.96
CA PHE A 126 -14.23 8.34 -4.20
C PHE A 126 -13.71 7.03 -4.77
N ASN A 127 -14.51 5.98 -4.64
CA ASN A 127 -14.09 4.61 -4.90
C ASN A 127 -14.40 4.21 -6.34
N ILE A 128 -13.36 3.82 -7.09
CA ILE A 128 -13.46 3.08 -8.34
C ILE A 128 -13.42 1.61 -7.97
N VAL A 129 -14.58 0.95 -8.00
CA VAL A 129 -14.75 -0.44 -7.57
C VAL A 129 -14.51 -1.36 -8.77
N ILE A 130 -13.62 -2.33 -8.60
CA ILE A 130 -13.30 -3.31 -9.64
C ILE A 130 -13.60 -4.70 -9.12
N SER A 131 -14.64 -5.33 -9.68
CA SER A 131 -15.03 -6.70 -9.33
C SER A 131 -14.54 -7.68 -10.38
N CYS A 132 -13.84 -8.73 -9.95
CA CYS A 132 -13.36 -9.79 -10.85
C CYS A 132 -14.08 -11.10 -10.55
N GLU A 133 -14.55 -11.79 -11.60
CA GLU A 133 -15.03 -13.16 -11.52
C GLU A 133 -13.98 -14.12 -12.09
N PRO A 134 -13.62 -15.20 -11.39
CA PRO A 134 -12.66 -16.18 -11.90
C PRO A 134 -13.29 -17.09 -12.95
N GLN A 135 -12.45 -17.65 -13.82
CA GLN A 135 -12.83 -18.80 -14.64
C GLN A 135 -13.02 -20.05 -13.77
N ASP A 136 -13.79 -21.01 -14.29
CA ASP A 136 -14.00 -22.29 -13.62
C ASP A 136 -12.67 -23.04 -13.42
N GLY A 137 -12.42 -23.52 -12.20
CA GLY A 137 -11.23 -24.31 -11.86
C GLY A 137 -9.97 -23.51 -11.49
N VAL A 138 -10.00 -22.18 -11.57
CA VAL A 138 -8.89 -21.33 -11.08
C VAL A 138 -8.76 -21.47 -9.56
N LYS A 139 -7.54 -21.73 -9.06
CA LYS A 139 -7.31 -21.87 -7.63
C LYS A 139 -7.40 -20.52 -6.92
N GLN A 140 -7.74 -20.53 -5.64
CA GLN A 140 -7.95 -19.30 -4.85
C GLN A 140 -6.74 -18.36 -4.86
N HIS A 141 -5.52 -18.89 -4.75
CA HIS A 141 -4.30 -18.06 -4.79
C HIS A 141 -4.02 -17.47 -6.18
N GLU A 142 -4.36 -18.19 -7.25
CA GLU A 142 -4.23 -17.68 -8.62
C GLU A 142 -5.29 -16.61 -8.91
N HIS A 143 -6.49 -16.78 -8.36
CA HIS A 143 -7.54 -15.77 -8.43
C HIS A 143 -7.17 -14.50 -7.64
N GLU A 144 -6.63 -14.65 -6.43
CA GLU A 144 -6.12 -13.51 -5.65
C GLU A 144 -5.08 -12.72 -6.42
N GLU A 145 -4.07 -13.42 -6.96
CA GLU A 145 -3.00 -12.76 -7.70
C GLU A 145 -3.55 -12.02 -8.93
N ALA A 146 -4.51 -12.62 -9.66
CA ALA A 146 -5.18 -11.97 -10.77
C ALA A 146 -5.92 -10.69 -10.34
N VAL A 147 -6.70 -10.75 -9.26
CA VAL A 147 -7.44 -9.60 -8.72
C VAL A 147 -6.49 -8.50 -8.26
N ARG A 148 -5.41 -8.86 -7.55
CA ARG A 148 -4.38 -7.92 -7.09
C ARG A 148 -3.70 -7.22 -8.25
N MET A 149 -3.30 -7.96 -9.29
CA MET A 149 -2.69 -7.39 -10.48
C MET A 149 -3.65 -6.45 -11.24
N VAL A 150 -4.95 -6.78 -11.31
CA VAL A 150 -5.96 -5.88 -11.87
C VAL A 150 -6.04 -4.58 -11.07
N GLY A 151 -6.03 -4.66 -9.73
CA GLY A 151 -6.02 -3.50 -8.86
C GLY A 151 -4.81 -2.59 -9.07
N PHE A 152 -3.60 -3.16 -9.09
CA PHE A 152 -2.37 -2.39 -9.29
C PHE A 152 -2.33 -1.74 -10.69
N LYS A 153 -2.72 -2.48 -11.74
CA LYS A 153 -2.82 -1.93 -13.10
C LYS A 153 -3.81 -0.76 -13.15
N ALA A 154 -4.99 -0.91 -12.55
CA ALA A 154 -5.99 0.15 -12.51
C ALA A 154 -5.50 1.40 -11.78
N ALA A 155 -4.91 1.23 -10.60
CA ALA A 155 -4.40 2.35 -9.81
C ALA A 155 -3.25 3.09 -10.52
N ALA A 156 -2.34 2.35 -11.18
CA ALA A 156 -1.28 2.93 -11.98
C ALA A 156 -1.83 3.69 -13.21
N PHE A 157 -2.78 3.09 -13.93
CA PHE A 157 -3.43 3.72 -15.08
C PHE A 157 -4.16 5.01 -14.69
N LEU A 158 -5.00 4.96 -13.65
CA LEU A 158 -5.73 6.13 -13.17
C LEU A 158 -4.78 7.19 -12.63
N GLY A 159 -3.67 6.80 -11.98
CA GLY A 159 -2.63 7.71 -11.54
C GLY A 159 -2.07 8.58 -12.66
N MET A 160 -1.93 8.03 -13.88
CA MET A 160 -1.43 8.76 -15.05
C MET A 160 -2.26 10.01 -15.39
N ALA A 161 -3.56 10.02 -15.05
CA ALA A 161 -4.42 11.18 -15.22
C ALA A 161 -3.93 12.42 -14.43
N GLY A 162 -3.12 12.22 -13.39
CA GLY A 162 -2.50 13.27 -12.59
C GLY A 162 -1.10 13.69 -13.02
N LYS A 163 -0.55 13.16 -14.11
CA LYS A 163 0.87 13.37 -14.50
C LYS A 163 1.19 14.86 -14.70
N ASP A 164 0.40 15.53 -15.54
CA ASP A 164 0.62 16.92 -15.94
C ASP A 164 -0.23 17.91 -15.13
N VAL A 165 -0.88 17.43 -14.07
CA VAL A 165 -1.76 18.23 -13.22
C VAL A 165 -0.93 18.91 -12.12
N LYS A 166 -1.14 20.23 -11.97
CA LYS A 166 -0.52 20.98 -10.87
C LYS A 166 -1.09 20.49 -9.53
N PRO A 167 -0.26 20.08 -8.55
CA PRO A 167 -0.75 19.63 -7.26
C PRO A 167 -1.28 20.79 -6.43
N ASP A 168 -2.28 20.49 -5.60
CA ASP A 168 -2.83 21.41 -4.60
C ASP A 168 -1.91 21.53 -3.37
N GLU A 169 -1.25 20.43 -3.00
CA GLU A 169 -0.34 20.36 -1.86
C GLU A 169 0.93 19.57 -2.22
N VAL A 170 2.09 20.07 -1.77
CA VAL A 170 3.38 19.39 -1.89
C VAL A 170 3.89 19.09 -0.49
N LYS A 171 4.08 17.79 -0.19
CA LYS A 171 4.80 17.31 0.98
C LYS A 171 6.20 16.88 0.55
N VAL A 172 7.21 17.19 1.37
CA VAL A 172 8.61 16.84 1.13
C VAL A 172 9.08 15.95 2.27
N PHE A 173 9.67 14.81 1.92
CA PHE A 173 10.25 13.86 2.85
C PHE A 173 11.70 13.63 2.44
N GLU A 174 12.61 13.57 3.40
CA GLU A 174 14.04 13.40 3.12
C GLU A 174 14.67 12.48 4.16
N THR A 175 15.35 11.44 3.66
CA THR A 175 16.27 10.63 4.45
C THR A 175 17.58 10.59 3.66
N LEU A 176 18.66 11.05 4.28
CA LEU A 176 19.99 11.06 3.66
C LEU A 176 20.60 9.65 3.68
N PRO A 177 21.66 9.38 2.87
CA PRO A 177 22.46 8.18 3.04
C PRO A 177 22.86 7.98 4.50
N LEU A 178 22.82 6.74 4.99
CA LEU A 178 22.87 6.45 6.44
C LEU A 178 24.02 7.16 7.17
N GLY A 179 25.23 7.13 6.62
CA GLY A 179 26.40 7.77 7.25
C GLY A 179 26.30 9.29 7.36
N GLU A 180 25.53 9.93 6.49
CA GLU A 180 25.20 11.37 6.54
C GLU A 180 24.02 11.63 7.48
N GLN A 181 22.96 10.80 7.40
CA GLN A 181 21.78 10.92 8.25
C GLN A 181 22.15 10.82 9.74
N VAL A 182 23.01 9.86 10.11
CA VAL A 182 23.53 9.70 11.48
C VAL A 182 24.19 10.97 12.01
N LYS A 183 24.83 11.77 11.13
CA LYS A 183 25.54 13.00 11.50
C LYS A 183 24.68 14.25 11.43
N LYS A 184 23.50 14.19 10.80
CA LYS A 184 22.64 15.35 10.53
C LYS A 184 22.20 16.05 11.82
N TYR A 185 21.84 15.27 12.84
CA TYR A 185 21.40 15.78 14.15
C TYR A 185 22.15 15.08 15.30
N PRO A 186 23.41 15.46 15.58
CA PRO A 186 24.28 14.70 16.47
C PRO A 186 23.87 14.74 17.95
N ALA A 187 22.99 15.68 18.34
CA ALA A 187 22.52 15.84 19.71
C ALA A 187 21.17 15.13 19.98
N LEU A 188 20.52 14.58 18.94
CA LEU A 188 19.23 13.91 19.07
C LEU A 188 19.40 12.39 19.07
N PRO A 189 18.55 11.65 19.81
CA PRO A 189 18.58 10.19 19.77
C PRO A 189 18.25 9.69 18.36
N LYS A 190 19.00 8.70 17.90
CA LYS A 190 18.79 8.03 16.62
C LYS A 190 17.66 7.02 16.76
N VAL A 191 16.63 7.16 15.95
CA VAL A 191 15.43 6.31 15.98
C VAL A 191 15.30 5.58 14.66
N VAL A 192 15.01 4.27 14.73
CA VAL A 192 14.58 3.46 13.60
C VAL A 192 13.12 3.03 13.79
N TYR A 193 12.46 2.70 12.69
CA TYR A 193 11.14 2.09 12.72
C TYR A 193 11.24 0.62 12.30
N ILE A 194 10.88 -0.28 13.20
CA ILE A 194 10.73 -1.70 12.90
C ILE A 194 9.32 -1.89 12.35
N TYR A 195 9.26 -2.09 11.04
CA TYR A 195 8.03 -2.25 10.29
C TYR A 195 7.80 -3.74 10.01
N MET A 196 6.97 -4.37 10.83
CA MET A 196 6.63 -5.78 10.69
C MET A 196 5.58 -5.95 9.59
N LEU A 197 5.82 -6.90 8.69
CA LEU A 197 5.00 -7.16 7.52
C LEU A 197 4.35 -8.54 7.63
N GLN A 198 3.04 -8.58 7.47
CA GLN A 198 2.27 -9.83 7.49
C GLN A 198 2.81 -10.80 6.45
N SER A 199 3.25 -11.98 6.91
CA SER A 199 4.00 -12.97 6.12
C SER A 199 3.61 -14.41 6.48
N GLN A 200 2.30 -14.67 6.59
CA GLN A 200 1.79 -15.93 7.19
C GLN A 200 1.39 -16.99 6.16
N GLY A 201 1.57 -16.71 4.88
CA GLY A 201 1.26 -17.63 3.79
C GLY A 201 -0.19 -17.53 3.31
N LEU A 202 -0.44 -18.17 2.15
CA LEU A 202 -1.71 -18.30 1.44
C LEU A 202 -2.75 -17.21 1.79
N LEU A 203 -2.67 -16.07 1.08
CA LEU A 203 -3.60 -14.94 1.17
C LEU A 203 -3.41 -14.04 2.41
N HIS A 204 -2.32 -14.23 3.15
CA HIS A 204 -1.84 -13.40 4.26
C HIS A 204 -0.37 -12.97 4.04
N ASP A 205 -0.05 -12.55 2.81
CA ASP A 205 1.30 -12.16 2.44
C ASP A 205 1.34 -10.68 1.99
N THR A 206 2.31 -9.96 2.54
CA THR A 206 2.73 -8.62 2.11
C THR A 206 3.91 -8.76 1.15
N TYR A 207 3.99 -7.90 0.15
CA TYR A 207 5.04 -7.95 -0.87
C TYR A 207 5.93 -6.72 -0.81
N VAL A 208 7.23 -6.95 -0.99
CA VAL A 208 8.28 -5.93 -1.01
C VAL A 208 9.01 -6.04 -2.35
N TYR A 209 8.94 -5.02 -3.20
CA TYR A 209 9.53 -5.02 -4.55
C TYR A 209 9.15 -6.24 -5.41
N GLY A 210 7.90 -6.70 -5.30
CA GLY A 210 7.42 -7.91 -6.00
C GLY A 210 7.79 -9.24 -5.32
N VAL A 211 8.59 -9.21 -4.26
CA VAL A 211 8.99 -10.39 -3.50
C VAL A 211 8.10 -10.53 -2.27
N ASP A 212 7.58 -11.73 -2.07
CA ASP A 212 6.84 -12.10 -0.87
C ASP A 212 7.71 -11.93 0.41
N ALA A 213 7.23 -11.17 1.39
CA ALA A 213 7.97 -10.81 2.60
C ALA A 213 8.38 -12.04 3.44
N LYS A 214 7.69 -13.17 3.32
CA LYS A 214 8.13 -14.42 4.00
C LYS A 214 9.47 -14.97 3.49
N LYS A 215 9.93 -14.50 2.32
CA LYS A 215 11.17 -14.95 1.68
C LYS A 215 12.37 -14.05 1.95
N ILE A 216 12.17 -12.90 2.60
CA ILE A 216 13.26 -11.96 2.89
C ILE A 216 13.77 -12.15 4.31
N LEU A 217 15.04 -11.81 4.54
CA LEU A 217 15.50 -11.50 5.90
C LEU A 217 15.12 -10.05 6.22
N PRO A 218 15.08 -9.68 7.52
CA PRO A 218 14.88 -8.28 7.88
C PRO A 218 15.88 -7.39 7.15
N THR A 219 15.40 -6.27 6.64
CA THR A 219 16.12 -5.43 5.67
C THR A 219 15.92 -3.96 6.01
N PHE A 220 16.98 -3.16 5.89
CA PHE A 220 16.87 -1.72 6.04
C PHE A 220 16.47 -1.06 4.72
N VAL A 221 15.46 -0.19 4.75
CA VAL A 221 14.92 0.52 3.58
C VAL A 221 14.72 2.00 3.90
N TYR A 222 14.75 2.85 2.86
CA TYR A 222 14.35 4.23 3.02
C TYR A 222 12.83 4.30 3.24
N PRO A 223 12.33 5.12 4.19
CA PRO A 223 10.90 5.20 4.45
C PRO A 223 10.11 5.73 3.24
N THR A 224 10.73 6.56 2.40
CA THR A 224 10.11 7.10 1.18
C THR A 224 9.82 6.05 0.11
N GLU A 225 10.52 4.91 0.11
CA GLU A 225 10.26 3.80 -0.83
C GLU A 225 8.82 3.30 -0.69
N VAL A 226 8.30 3.28 0.53
CA VAL A 226 6.93 2.85 0.86
C VAL A 226 5.89 3.72 0.14
N PHE A 227 6.14 5.03 0.02
CA PHE A 227 5.24 5.96 -0.65
C PHE A 227 5.14 5.74 -2.18
N ASP A 228 6.14 5.12 -2.80
CA ASP A 228 6.09 4.75 -4.23
C ASP A 228 5.52 3.34 -4.45
N GLY A 229 5.03 2.68 -3.40
CA GLY A 229 4.43 1.36 -3.47
C GLY A 229 5.48 0.23 -3.52
N ALA A 230 6.66 0.43 -2.93
CA ALA A 230 7.62 -0.66 -2.73
C ALA A 230 7.05 -1.78 -1.85
N ILE A 231 6.14 -1.45 -0.94
CA ILE A 231 5.41 -2.39 -0.09
C ILE A 231 3.93 -2.35 -0.47
N VAL A 232 3.34 -3.50 -0.77
CA VAL A 232 1.94 -3.64 -1.17
C VAL A 232 1.28 -4.84 -0.50
N SER A 233 -0.03 -4.77 -0.31
CA SER A 233 -0.80 -5.83 0.32
C SER A 233 -1.14 -6.94 -0.67
N GLY A 234 -0.98 -8.19 -0.26
CA GLY A 234 -1.67 -9.36 -0.83
C GLY A 234 -2.57 -10.04 0.19
N ASN A 235 -2.89 -9.35 1.29
CA ASN A 235 -3.72 -9.85 2.37
C ASN A 235 -5.19 -9.84 1.94
N CYS A 236 -5.84 -11.00 1.80
CA CYS A 236 -7.21 -11.14 1.31
C CYS A 236 -8.20 -11.67 2.35
N VAL A 237 -7.74 -11.82 3.59
CA VAL A 237 -8.44 -12.44 4.71
C VAL A 237 -8.42 -11.47 5.89
N SER A 238 -9.52 -11.41 6.66
CA SER A 238 -9.69 -10.54 7.83
C SER A 238 -9.40 -9.06 7.57
N ALA A 239 -10.34 -8.39 6.91
CA ALA A 239 -10.14 -7.01 6.46
C ALA A 239 -9.86 -5.98 7.57
N CYS A 240 -10.23 -6.26 8.82
CA CYS A 240 -9.95 -5.38 9.96
C CYS A 240 -8.51 -5.44 10.47
N ASP A 241 -7.77 -6.48 10.12
CA ASP A 241 -6.46 -6.77 10.72
C ASP A 241 -5.32 -6.70 9.71
N LYS A 242 -5.58 -6.13 8.53
CA LYS A 242 -4.55 -5.96 7.48
C LYS A 242 -4.35 -4.50 7.14
N ASN A 243 -3.17 -4.19 6.63
CA ASN A 243 -2.90 -2.93 5.96
C ASN A 243 -3.23 -3.10 4.47
N PRO A 244 -4.26 -2.43 3.92
CA PRO A 244 -4.42 -2.36 2.47
C PRO A 244 -3.28 -1.54 1.87
N THR A 245 -3.04 -1.71 0.57
CA THR A 245 -1.99 -0.97 -0.16
C THR A 245 -2.09 0.54 0.04
N TYR A 246 -3.31 1.08 0.14
CA TYR A 246 -3.57 2.48 0.44
C TYR A 246 -2.93 2.93 1.76
N VAL A 247 -2.97 2.08 2.80
CA VAL A 247 -2.37 2.38 4.11
C VAL A 247 -0.86 2.30 4.03
N HIS A 248 -0.27 1.29 3.36
CA HIS A 248 1.17 1.27 3.09
C HIS A 248 1.61 2.56 2.37
N GLN A 249 0.93 2.93 1.29
CA GLN A 249 1.21 4.15 0.53
C GLN A 249 1.08 5.45 1.34
N ASN A 250 0.27 5.46 2.41
CA ASN A 250 0.02 6.61 3.28
C ASN A 250 0.38 6.27 4.74
N HIS A 251 1.55 5.66 4.93
CA HIS A 251 1.91 5.05 6.20
C HIS A 251 1.94 6.06 7.37
N PRO A 252 1.01 5.96 8.35
CA PRO A 252 0.85 7.01 9.36
C PRO A 252 2.06 7.13 10.29
N ILE A 253 2.67 6.00 10.69
CA ILE A 253 3.85 6.00 11.56
C ILE A 253 5.05 6.66 10.84
N ILE A 254 5.29 6.37 9.55
CA ILE A 254 6.37 7.00 8.78
C ILE A 254 6.10 8.51 8.63
N GLU A 255 4.87 8.93 8.31
CA GLU A 255 4.54 10.36 8.22
C GLU A 255 4.77 11.08 9.57
N ASP A 256 4.36 10.47 10.69
CA ASP A 256 4.55 11.05 12.02
C ASP A 256 6.04 11.11 12.40
N LEU A 257 6.79 10.04 12.12
CA LEU A 257 8.25 10.00 12.31
C LEU A 257 8.97 11.12 11.56
N TYR A 258 8.63 11.35 10.29
CA TYR A 258 9.17 12.48 9.55
C TYR A 258 8.76 13.84 10.14
N SER A 259 7.56 13.96 10.70
CA SER A 259 7.09 15.22 11.28
C SER A 259 7.91 15.66 12.51
N LYS A 260 8.55 14.69 13.17
CA LYS A 260 9.36 14.85 14.40
C LYS A 260 10.87 14.74 14.19
N ASP A 261 11.31 14.29 13.01
CA ASP A 261 12.73 14.25 12.64
C ASP A 261 13.38 15.64 12.76
N GLY A 262 14.57 15.67 13.38
CA GLY A 262 15.31 16.90 13.66
C GLY A 262 14.73 17.76 14.80
N LYS A 263 13.63 17.33 15.45
CA LYS A 263 13.00 18.01 16.60
C LYS A 263 13.13 17.19 17.87
N ASP A 264 12.57 15.98 17.84
CA ASP A 264 12.50 15.09 19.01
C ASP A 264 13.56 13.97 18.90
N TYR A 265 13.89 13.56 17.67
CA TYR A 265 14.85 12.50 17.36
C TYR A 265 15.44 12.68 15.94
N ASN A 266 16.47 11.89 15.62
CA ASN A 266 16.99 11.70 14.27
C ASN A 266 16.43 10.39 13.68
N PHE A 267 15.48 10.49 12.76
CA PHE A 267 14.88 9.33 12.12
C PHE A 267 15.79 8.77 11.04
N LEU A 268 16.35 7.59 11.29
CA LEU A 268 17.36 6.98 10.41
C LEU A 268 16.73 6.27 9.21
N GLY A 269 15.59 5.59 9.41
CA GLY A 269 14.93 4.81 8.37
C GLY A 269 14.12 3.66 8.93
N CYS A 270 13.69 2.75 8.04
CA CYS A 270 12.87 1.60 8.41
C CYS A 270 13.67 0.30 8.34
N ILE A 271 13.49 -0.58 9.32
CA ILE A 271 13.85 -1.99 9.24
C ILE A 271 12.55 -2.75 8.98
N ILE A 272 12.37 -3.25 7.76
CA ILE A 272 11.26 -4.17 7.48
C ILE A 272 11.62 -5.55 8.00
N THR A 273 10.64 -6.24 8.58
CA THR A 273 10.77 -7.63 9.04
C THR A 273 9.50 -8.40 8.69
N ASN A 274 9.55 -9.73 8.81
CA ASN A 274 8.44 -10.61 8.49
C ASN A 274 7.85 -11.27 9.74
N GLU A 275 6.55 -11.55 9.67
CA GLU A 275 5.77 -12.21 10.71
C GLU A 275 5.44 -13.65 10.28
N ASN A 276 6.44 -14.51 10.35
CA ASN A 276 6.31 -15.90 9.91
C ASN A 276 5.55 -16.76 10.93
N VAL A 277 5.10 -17.94 10.49
CA VAL A 277 4.31 -18.85 11.34
C VAL A 277 5.18 -19.69 12.27
N TYR A 278 6.31 -20.19 11.80
CA TYR A 278 7.13 -21.12 12.57
C TYR A 278 8.06 -20.40 13.55
N LEU A 279 8.16 -20.93 14.77
CA LEU A 279 8.98 -20.35 15.84
C LEU A 279 10.44 -20.08 15.41
N ALA A 280 11.08 -21.02 14.71
CA ALA A 280 12.46 -20.86 14.26
C ALA A 280 12.63 -19.71 13.24
N ASP A 281 11.57 -19.39 12.49
CA ASP A 281 11.58 -18.24 11.59
C ASP A 281 11.35 -16.94 12.36
N LYS A 282 10.45 -16.93 13.36
CA LYS A 282 10.26 -15.79 14.27
C LYS A 282 11.57 -15.44 15.00
N GLU A 283 12.23 -16.45 15.59
CA GLU A 283 13.51 -16.27 16.28
C GLU A 283 14.58 -15.73 15.33
N ARG A 284 14.62 -16.21 14.09
CA ARG A 284 15.56 -15.70 13.08
C ARG A 284 15.29 -14.23 12.80
N SER A 285 14.04 -13.84 12.63
CA SER A 285 13.64 -12.49 12.27
C SER A 285 13.82 -11.50 13.42
N SER A 286 13.43 -11.85 14.65
CA SER A 286 13.68 -11.01 15.84
C SER A 286 15.17 -10.81 16.08
N ASN A 287 15.96 -11.91 16.08
CA ASN A 287 17.42 -11.81 16.29
C ASN A 287 18.10 -10.96 15.21
N TYR A 288 17.71 -11.13 13.95
CA TYR A 288 18.31 -10.36 12.85
C TYR A 288 17.91 -8.89 12.89
N THR A 289 16.65 -8.59 13.24
CA THR A 289 16.14 -7.22 13.43
C THR A 289 16.87 -6.51 14.55
N ALA A 290 17.00 -7.13 15.72
CA ALA A 290 17.74 -6.57 16.86
C ALA A 290 19.20 -6.28 16.49
N LYS A 291 19.86 -7.25 15.85
CA LYS A 291 21.23 -7.11 15.36
C LYS A 291 21.36 -6.00 14.30
N LEU A 292 20.38 -5.82 13.41
CA LEU A 292 20.38 -4.71 12.44
C LEU A 292 20.22 -3.34 13.13
N ALA A 293 19.31 -3.22 14.09
CA ALA A 293 19.11 -1.97 14.83
C ALA A 293 20.38 -1.56 15.59
N GLU A 294 21.05 -2.52 16.23
CA GLU A 294 22.36 -2.32 16.87
C GLU A 294 23.44 -1.96 15.84
N PHE A 295 23.50 -2.68 14.72
CA PHE A 295 24.50 -2.45 13.66
C PHE A 295 24.41 -1.05 13.06
N ILE A 296 23.20 -0.52 12.89
CA ILE A 296 22.93 0.85 12.44
C ILE A 296 23.30 1.88 13.52
N GLY A 297 23.37 1.46 14.79
CA GLY A 297 23.65 2.31 15.93
C GLY A 297 22.42 3.13 16.34
N ALA A 298 21.22 2.57 16.23
CA ALA A 298 20.01 3.21 16.73
C ALA A 298 20.00 3.25 18.27
N ASP A 299 19.52 4.34 18.85
CA ASP A 299 19.37 4.50 20.29
C ASP A 299 17.98 4.06 20.78
N ALA A 300 16.99 4.07 19.87
CA ALA A 300 15.64 3.57 20.13
C ALA A 300 14.97 3.04 18.84
N ALA A 301 13.94 2.21 19.03
CA ALA A 301 13.11 1.69 17.96
C ALA A 301 11.63 1.93 18.27
N ILE A 302 10.87 2.35 17.24
CA ILE A 302 9.41 2.23 17.23
C ILE A 302 9.07 0.92 16.54
N VAL A 303 8.13 0.16 17.08
CA VAL A 303 7.71 -1.13 16.51
C VAL A 303 6.22 -1.10 16.27
N SER A 304 5.78 -1.61 15.12
CA SER A 304 4.37 -1.92 14.89
C SER A 304 4.22 -3.24 14.18
N GLU A 305 3.13 -3.93 14.51
CA GLU A 305 2.69 -5.19 13.94
C GLU A 305 1.66 -4.96 12.83
N GLU A 306 1.57 -5.90 11.90
CA GLU A 306 0.40 -6.10 11.04
C GLU A 306 -0.27 -7.45 11.36
N GLY A 307 -1.60 -7.50 11.39
CA GLY A 307 -2.31 -8.72 11.75
C GLY A 307 -2.70 -8.81 13.22
N PHE A 308 -3.12 -10.01 13.60
CA PHE A 308 -3.45 -10.40 14.97
C PHE A 308 -3.28 -11.91 15.15
N GLY A 309 -3.19 -12.37 16.39
CA GLY A 309 -3.09 -13.78 16.76
C GLY A 309 -1.66 -14.29 16.67
N ASN A 310 -1.25 -14.82 15.51
CA ASN A 310 0.11 -15.32 15.34
C ASN A 310 1.20 -14.22 15.26
N PRO A 311 0.98 -13.03 14.66
CA PRO A 311 1.97 -11.95 14.68
C PRO A 311 2.16 -11.30 16.06
N ASP A 312 1.16 -11.37 16.96
CA ASP A 312 1.32 -10.92 18.37
C ASP A 312 2.52 -11.57 19.06
N ALA A 313 2.84 -12.83 18.71
CA ALA A 313 4.00 -13.54 19.24
C ALA A 313 5.32 -12.97 18.71
N ASP A 314 5.36 -12.51 17.46
CA ASP A 314 6.53 -11.83 16.89
C ASP A 314 6.78 -10.49 17.60
N LEU A 315 5.72 -9.73 17.91
CA LEU A 315 5.85 -8.42 18.56
C LEU A 315 6.47 -8.52 19.97
N VAL A 316 6.18 -9.61 20.69
CA VAL A 316 6.67 -9.85 22.06
C VAL A 316 8.12 -10.39 22.08
N MET A 317 8.63 -10.89 20.95
CA MET A 317 9.95 -11.51 20.80
C MET A 317 11.05 -10.55 20.38
#